data_AF-A0AA40G5B9-F1
#
_entry.id   AF-A0AA40G5B9-F1
#
_cell.length_a   1.000
_cell.length_b   1.000
_cell.length_c   1.000
_cell.angle_alpha   90.00
_cell.angle_beta   90.00
_cell.angle_gamma   90.00
#
_symmetry.space_group_name_H-M   'P 1'
#
loop_
_entity.id
_entity.type
_entity.pdbx_description
1 polymer ?
#
loop_
_entity_poly.entity_id
_entity_poly.type
_entity_poly.pdbx_seq_one_letter_code
_entity_poly.pdbx_strand_id
1 'polypeptide(L)'
;MPALHTPLVDPELFKTFAFWGSILAIKLLVMAPMTARYRFKNKVFSNIEDTKRLKGAKVNTNDADVERVRRAHLNDLENIPIWYIVTFAWLTTGPSAWLATNLIKSFVIARFGHTISYVILSKQPHRAIAFFVGFLITVYQAITTVLHYY
;
A
#
# COMPACT_ATOMS: atom_id res chain seq x y z
N MET A 1 4.00 5.33 -44.94
CA MET A 1 3.52 4.41 -43.89
C MET A 1 3.32 5.25 -42.64
N PRO A 2 2.11 5.30 -42.03
CA PRO A 2 1.97 6.01 -40.77
C PRO A 2 2.87 5.32 -39.74
N ALA A 3 3.67 6.09 -39.01
CA ALA A 3 4.44 5.57 -37.90
C ALA A 3 3.44 4.86 -36.97
N LEU A 4 3.60 3.55 -36.80
CA LEU A 4 2.89 2.81 -35.78
C LEU A 4 3.27 3.48 -34.46
N HIS A 5 2.37 4.28 -33.89
CA HIS A 5 2.57 4.90 -32.59
C HIS A 5 2.60 3.76 -31.57
N THR A 6 3.78 3.18 -31.36
CA THR A 6 3.99 2.21 -30.30
C THR A 6 3.81 2.99 -29.00
N PRO A 7 2.79 2.66 -28.20
CA PRO A 7 2.56 3.36 -26.95
C PRO A 7 3.75 3.14 -26.02
N LEU A 8 4.12 4.19 -25.27
CA LEU A 8 5.25 4.14 -24.31
C LEU A 8 5.06 3.04 -23.25
N VAL A 9 3.81 2.75 -22.91
CA VAL A 9 3.42 1.65 -22.02
C VAL A 9 2.40 0.78 -22.73
N ASP A 10 2.57 -0.54 -22.64
CA ASP A 10 1.59 -1.51 -23.14
C ASP A 10 0.20 -1.23 -22.53
N PRO A 11 -0.85 -0.99 -23.34
CA PRO A 11 -2.20 -0.71 -22.85
C PRO A 11 -2.77 -1.79 -21.93
N GLU A 12 -2.44 -3.06 -22.17
CA GLU A 12 -2.91 -4.17 -21.33
C GLU A 12 -2.22 -4.17 -19.96
N LEU A 13 -0.92 -3.83 -19.92
CA LEU A 13 -0.19 -3.67 -18.68
C LEU A 13 -0.67 -2.46 -17.90
N PHE A 14 -0.92 -1.34 -18.58
CA PHE A 14 -1.50 -0.16 -17.94
C PHE A 14 -2.88 -0.47 -17.34
N LYS A 15 -3.74 -1.21 -18.04
CA LYS A 15 -5.02 -1.66 -17.50
C LYS A 15 -4.85 -2.50 -16.24
N THR A 16 -3.90 -3.42 -16.24
CA THR A 16 -3.58 -4.25 -15.07
C THR A 16 -3.10 -3.39 -13.89
N PHE A 17 -2.16 -2.49 -14.15
CA PHE A 17 -1.66 -1.55 -13.15
C PHE A 17 -2.76 -0.64 -12.59
N ALA A 18 -3.61 -0.07 -13.45
CA ALA A 18 -4.70 0.81 -13.04
C ALA A 18 -5.74 0.06 -12.19
N PHE A 19 -6.11 -1.16 -12.57
CA PHE A 19 -7.07 -1.97 -11.82
C PHE A 19 -6.55 -2.36 -10.43
N TRP A 20 -5.37 -3.00 -10.38
CA TRP A 20 -4.77 -3.45 -9.11
C TRP A 20 -4.32 -2.28 -8.24
N GLY A 21 -3.81 -1.23 -8.86
CA GLY A 21 -3.55 0.05 -8.21
C GLY A 21 -4.82 0.59 -7.57
N SER A 22 -5.91 0.75 -8.31
CA SER A 22 -7.16 1.30 -7.75
C SER A 22 -7.66 0.54 -6.52
N ILE A 23 -7.59 -0.79 -6.54
CA ILE A 23 -7.93 -1.63 -5.36
C ILE A 23 -7.06 -1.26 -4.15
N LEU A 24 -5.76 -1.07 -4.38
CA LEU A 24 -4.80 -0.77 -3.34
C LEU A 24 -4.93 0.69 -2.83
N ALA A 25 -5.27 1.64 -3.69
CA ALA A 25 -5.67 2.99 -3.30
C ALA A 25 -6.93 3.00 -2.43
N ILE A 26 -7.97 2.25 -2.83
CA ILE A 26 -9.19 2.10 -2.02
C ILE A 26 -8.83 1.56 -0.64
N LYS A 27 -7.97 0.54 -0.58
CA LYS A 27 -7.50 -0.01 0.71
C LYS A 27 -6.78 1.04 1.56
N LEU A 28 -5.93 1.88 0.97
CA LEU A 28 -5.26 2.97 1.70
C LEU A 28 -6.28 3.96 2.26
N LEU A 29 -7.30 4.33 1.47
CA LEU A 29 -8.40 5.20 1.93
C LEU A 29 -9.20 4.57 3.07
N VAL A 30 -9.39 3.24 3.07
CA VAL A 30 -10.10 2.51 4.14
C VAL A 30 -9.30 2.45 5.46
N MET A 31 -7.98 2.60 5.44
CA MET A 31 -7.17 2.59 6.67
C MET A 31 -7.45 3.78 7.59
N ALA A 32 -7.81 4.94 7.04
CA ALA A 32 -8.19 6.13 7.81
C ALA A 32 -9.48 5.92 8.65
N PRO A 33 -10.63 5.54 8.08
CA PRO A 33 -11.84 5.25 8.85
C PRO A 33 -11.69 4.03 9.76
N MET A 34 -10.83 3.06 9.42
CA MET A 34 -10.50 1.97 10.36
C MET A 34 -9.84 2.51 11.63
N THR A 35 -8.89 3.45 11.51
CA THR A 35 -8.26 4.09 12.67
C THR A 35 -9.31 4.83 13.51
N ALA A 36 -10.21 5.58 12.86
CA ALA A 36 -11.30 6.28 13.54
C ALA A 36 -12.23 5.29 14.29
N ARG A 37 -12.60 4.16 13.68
CA ARG A 37 -13.43 3.12 14.30
C ARG A 37 -12.83 2.61 15.61
N TYR A 38 -11.52 2.35 15.65
CA TYR A 38 -10.85 1.93 16.89
C TYR A 38 -10.81 3.04 17.96
N ARG A 39 -10.62 4.30 17.55
CA ARG A 39 -10.72 5.45 18.48
C ARG A 39 -12.10 5.57 19.11
N PHE A 40 -13.17 5.45 18.33
CA PHE A 40 -14.53 5.46 18.84
C PHE A 40 -14.85 4.24 19.71
N LYS A 41 -14.41 3.04 19.31
CA LYS A 41 -14.60 1.79 20.07
C LYS A 41 -13.93 1.87 21.44
N ASN A 42 -12.68 2.34 21.50
CA ASN A 42 -11.90 2.40 22.74
C ASN A 42 -12.12 3.73 23.50
N LYS A 43 -12.90 4.66 22.94
CA LYS A 43 -13.16 6.03 23.46
C LYS A 43 -11.87 6.81 23.76
N VAL A 44 -10.85 6.60 22.95
CA VAL A 44 -9.53 7.22 23.07
C VAL A 44 -9.28 8.13 21.88
N PHE A 45 -9.13 9.42 22.18
CA PHE A 45 -8.95 10.46 21.17
C PHE A 45 -7.62 11.17 21.37
N SER A 46 -7.11 11.77 20.30
CA SER A 46 -5.88 12.57 20.37
C SER A 46 -6.14 13.99 20.86
N ASN A 47 -7.32 14.55 20.55
CA ASN A 47 -7.67 15.92 20.88
C ASN A 47 -8.68 15.98 22.03
N ILE A 48 -8.54 16.98 22.90
CA ILE A 48 -9.46 17.21 24.02
C ILE A 48 -10.88 17.51 23.51
N GLU A 49 -11.01 18.22 22.40
CA GLU A 49 -12.31 18.59 21.81
C GLU A 49 -13.19 17.38 21.48
N ASP A 50 -12.57 16.31 20.97
CA ASP A 50 -13.25 15.07 20.60
C ASP A 50 -13.76 14.29 21.83
N THR A 51 -13.18 14.55 23.01
CA THR A 51 -13.60 13.90 24.27
C THR A 51 -14.82 14.57 24.90
N LYS A 52 -15.03 15.87 24.67
CA LYS A 52 -16.10 16.64 25.29
C LYS A 52 -17.50 16.14 24.94
N ARG A 53 -17.65 15.52 23.75
CA ARG A 53 -18.93 15.03 23.24
C ARG A 53 -19.23 13.58 23.61
N LEU A 54 -18.26 12.84 24.16
CA LEU A 54 -18.39 11.40 24.43
C LEU A 54 -18.14 11.07 25.90
N LYS A 55 -19.19 10.61 26.58
CA LYS A 55 -19.12 10.22 27.99
C LYS A 55 -18.13 9.07 28.20
N GLY A 56 -17.13 9.32 29.03
CA GLY A 56 -16.04 8.37 29.35
C GLY A 56 -14.90 8.37 28.33
N ALA A 57 -14.88 9.29 27.37
CA ALA A 57 -13.75 9.47 26.48
C ALA A 57 -12.56 10.10 27.19
N LYS A 58 -11.35 9.66 26.82
CA LYS A 58 -10.09 10.15 27.37
C LYS A 58 -9.16 10.57 26.25
N VAL A 59 -8.36 11.60 26.53
CA VAL A 59 -7.22 11.90 25.68
C VAL A 59 -6.15 10.88 25.96
N ASN A 60 -5.90 10.01 25.00
CA ASN A 60 -4.84 9.00 25.09
C ASN A 60 -4.35 8.68 23.68
N THR A 61 -3.06 8.87 23.47
CA THR A 61 -2.37 8.59 22.21
C THR A 61 -1.69 7.23 22.18
N ASN A 62 -1.62 6.53 23.32
CA ASN A 62 -0.89 5.27 23.49
C ASN A 62 -1.79 4.03 23.54
N ASP A 63 -3.01 4.11 23.00
CA ASP A 63 -3.88 2.94 22.88
C ASP A 63 -3.28 1.93 21.89
N ALA A 64 -3.08 0.69 22.36
CA ALA A 64 -2.37 -0.33 21.61
C ALA A 64 -3.05 -0.69 20.29
N ASP A 65 -4.39 -0.71 20.24
CA ASP A 65 -5.13 -1.07 19.02
C ASP A 65 -5.12 0.08 18.01
N VAL A 66 -5.31 1.32 18.47
CA VAL A 66 -5.22 2.52 17.61
C VAL A 66 -3.82 2.65 17.03
N GLU A 67 -2.78 2.48 17.85
CA GLU A 67 -1.40 2.55 17.38
C GLU A 67 -1.04 1.41 16.41
N ARG A 68 -1.64 0.23 16.57
CA ARG A 68 -1.46 -0.87 15.60
C ARG A 68 -2.00 -0.49 14.22
N VAL A 69 -3.23 0.01 14.14
CA VAL A 69 -3.81 0.43 12.86
C VAL A 69 -3.06 1.63 12.27
N ARG A 70 -2.65 2.59 13.11
CA ARG A 70 -1.86 3.75 12.68
C ARG A 70 -0.52 3.34 12.07
N ARG A 71 0.21 2.40 12.70
CA ARG A 71 1.48 1.89 12.15
C ARG A 71 1.30 1.10 10.87
N ALA A 72 0.21 0.31 10.76
CA ALA A 72 -0.12 -0.37 9.50
C ALA A 72 -0.39 0.65 8.38
N HIS A 73 -1.15 1.71 8.67
CA HIS A 73 -1.44 2.79 7.73
C HIS A 73 -0.17 3.58 7.35
N LEU A 74 0.70 3.90 8.32
CA LEU A 74 1.96 4.58 8.03
C LEU A 74 2.84 3.73 7.10
N ASN A 75 2.96 2.43 7.37
CA ASN A 75 3.71 1.54 6.48
C ASN A 75 3.11 1.49 5.08
N ASP A 76 1.78 1.58 4.94
CA ASP A 76 1.16 1.73 3.62
C ASP A 76 1.54 3.04 2.94
N LEU A 77 1.52 4.16 3.67
CA LEU A 77 1.93 5.47 3.14
C LEU A 77 3.41 5.52 2.74
N GLU A 78 4.27 4.74 3.38
CA GLU A 78 5.68 4.65 3.05
C GLU A 78 5.94 3.78 1.80
N ASN A 79 5.15 2.73 1.58
CA ASN A 79 5.45 1.73 0.53
C ASN A 79 4.61 1.91 -0.74
N ILE A 80 3.31 2.21 -0.58
CA ILE A 80 2.36 2.26 -1.69
C ILE A 80 2.70 3.39 -2.68
N PRO A 81 2.92 4.64 -2.25
CA PRO A 81 3.23 5.73 -3.19
C PRO A 81 4.54 5.49 -3.96
N ILE A 82 5.56 4.97 -3.27
CA ILE A 82 6.84 4.62 -3.91
C ILE A 82 6.61 3.55 -4.98
N TRP A 83 5.84 2.51 -4.67
CA TRP A 83 5.53 1.47 -5.63
C TRP A 83 4.74 1.98 -6.84
N TYR A 84 3.80 2.91 -6.67
CA TYR A 84 3.10 3.54 -7.80
C TYR A 84 4.06 4.23 -8.75
N ILE A 85 4.96 5.06 -8.21
CA ILE A 85 5.92 5.84 -9.00
C ILE A 85 6.89 4.89 -9.72
N VAL A 86 7.50 3.97 -8.97
CA VAL A 86 8.51 3.04 -9.49
C VAL A 86 7.89 2.07 -10.51
N THR A 87 6.72 1.49 -10.22
CA THR A 87 6.07 0.57 -11.16
C THR A 87 5.67 1.28 -12.44
N PHE A 88 5.14 2.51 -12.35
CA PHE A 88 4.80 3.27 -13.54
C PHE A 88 6.04 3.55 -14.42
N ALA A 89 7.15 3.99 -13.81
CA ALA A 89 8.42 4.19 -14.51
C ALA A 89 9.07 2.88 -15.00
N TRP A 90 8.74 1.74 -14.39
CA TRP A 90 9.21 0.44 -14.83
C TRP A 90 8.40 -0.11 -16.01
N LEU A 91 7.10 0.18 -16.07
CA LEU A 91 6.27 -0.23 -17.21
C LEU A 91 6.70 0.42 -18.54
N THR A 92 7.38 1.56 -18.50
CA THR A 92 7.92 2.24 -19.69
C THR A 92 9.19 1.57 -20.24
N THR A 93 9.79 0.62 -19.52
CA THR A 93 10.96 -0.14 -19.99
C THR A 93 10.58 -1.35 -20.87
N GLY A 94 9.29 -1.52 -21.18
CA GLY A 94 8.78 -2.65 -21.95
C GLY A 94 8.98 -4.04 -21.29
N PRO A 95 8.63 -4.24 -19.99
CA PRO A 95 8.78 -5.53 -19.35
C PRO A 95 7.82 -6.57 -19.95
N SER A 96 8.14 -7.86 -19.78
CA SER A 96 7.28 -8.93 -20.28
C SER A 96 5.91 -8.91 -19.56
N ALA A 97 4.84 -9.13 -20.33
CA ALA A 97 3.47 -8.99 -19.81
C ALA A 97 3.19 -9.92 -18.62
N TRP A 98 3.73 -11.15 -18.71
CA TRP A 98 3.66 -12.15 -17.65
C TRP A 98 4.35 -11.69 -16.36
N LEU A 99 5.57 -11.17 -16.47
CA LEU A 99 6.35 -10.72 -15.31
C LEU A 99 5.68 -9.51 -14.64
N ALA A 100 5.32 -8.50 -15.43
CA ALA A 100 4.68 -7.30 -14.90
C ALA A 100 3.37 -7.59 -14.18
N THR A 101 2.52 -8.44 -14.79
CA THR A 101 1.26 -8.86 -14.18
C THR A 101 1.48 -9.57 -12.85
N ASN A 102 2.46 -10.48 -12.77
CA ASN A 102 2.73 -11.22 -11.56
C ASN A 102 3.33 -10.35 -10.45
N LEU A 103 4.24 -9.42 -10.78
CA LEU A 103 4.84 -8.50 -9.80
C LEU A 103 3.78 -7.54 -9.25
N ILE A 104 2.92 -6.98 -10.10
CA ILE A 104 1.83 -6.09 -9.66
C ILE A 104 0.89 -6.83 -8.70
N LYS A 105 0.41 -8.02 -9.10
CA LYS A 105 -0.48 -8.84 -8.26
C LYS A 105 0.19 -9.22 -6.93
N SER A 106 1.44 -9.67 -6.99
CA SER A 106 2.19 -10.10 -5.80
C SER A 106 2.39 -8.95 -4.83
N PHE A 107 2.70 -7.75 -5.32
CA PHE A 107 2.80 -6.57 -4.47
C PHE A 107 1.47 -6.28 -3.78
N VAL A 108 0.36 -6.22 -4.53
CA VAL A 108 -0.95 -5.92 -3.96
C VAL A 108 -1.34 -6.95 -2.91
N ILE A 109 -1.24 -8.25 -3.22
CA ILE A 109 -1.52 -9.34 -2.28
C ILE A 109 -0.64 -9.23 -1.03
N ALA A 110 0.65 -8.94 -1.19
CA ALA A 110 1.57 -8.75 -0.06
C ALA A 110 1.14 -7.57 0.82
N ARG A 111 0.64 -6.46 0.26
CA ARG A 111 0.15 -5.31 1.04
C ARG A 111 -1.14 -5.63 1.82
N PHE A 112 -2.06 -6.40 1.24
CA PHE A 112 -3.22 -6.91 1.96
C PHE A 112 -2.81 -7.88 3.07
N GLY A 113 -1.93 -8.84 2.77
CA GLY A 113 -1.37 -9.78 3.74
C GLY A 113 -0.64 -9.09 4.89
N HIS A 114 0.15 -8.05 4.61
CA HIS A 114 0.81 -7.23 5.62
C HIS A 114 -0.23 -6.61 6.57
N THR A 115 -1.28 -5.98 6.03
CA THR A 115 -2.32 -5.33 6.84
C THR A 115 -3.10 -6.31 7.69
N ILE A 116 -3.49 -7.45 7.13
CA ILE A 116 -4.18 -8.53 7.85
C ILE A 116 -3.29 -9.07 8.97
N SER A 117 -2.01 -9.33 8.68
CA SER A 117 -1.06 -9.80 9.69
C SER A 117 -0.84 -8.79 10.81
N TYR A 118 -0.87 -7.49 10.48
CA TYR A 118 -0.61 -6.41 11.43
C TYR A 118 -1.82 -6.13 12.33
N VAL A 119 -3.02 -6.08 11.75
CA VAL A 119 -4.24 -5.65 12.45
C VAL A 119 -5.01 -6.82 13.07
N ILE A 120 -5.06 -7.98 12.39
CA ILE A 120 -5.95 -9.09 12.79
C ILE A 120 -5.18 -10.17 13.54
N LEU A 121 -4.08 -10.68 12.97
CA LEU A 121 -3.41 -11.87 13.50
C LEU A 121 -2.31 -11.56 14.51
N SER A 122 -1.61 -10.41 14.38
CA SER A 122 -0.50 -9.99 15.24
C SER A 122 0.58 -11.06 15.49
N LYS A 123 0.73 -12.04 14.60
CA LYS A 123 1.75 -13.09 14.68
C LYS A 123 2.91 -12.77 13.75
N GLN A 124 4.10 -12.60 14.33
CA GLN A 124 5.34 -12.82 13.57
C GLN A 124 5.39 -14.30 13.15
N PRO A 125 5.96 -14.66 11.98
CA PRO A 125 6.82 -13.88 11.07
C PRO A 125 6.12 -13.31 9.83
N HIS A 126 4.81 -13.55 9.67
CA HIS A 126 4.08 -13.26 8.43
C HIS A 126 4.16 -11.80 7.97
N ARG A 127 4.23 -10.86 8.92
CA ARG A 127 4.42 -9.42 8.64
C ARG A 127 5.73 -9.14 7.91
N ALA A 128 6.84 -9.71 8.40
CA ALA A 128 8.15 -9.46 7.83
C ALA A 128 8.24 -10.04 6.42
N ILE A 129 7.71 -11.24 6.21
CA ILE A 129 7.68 -11.89 4.90
C ILE A 129 6.89 -11.03 3.91
N ALA A 130 5.67 -10.60 4.26
CA ALA A 130 4.86 -9.75 3.40
C ALA A 130 5.52 -8.40 3.09
N PHE A 131 6.22 -7.81 4.07
CA PHE A 131 7.00 -6.59 3.86
C PHE A 131 8.15 -6.80 2.87
N PHE A 132 8.97 -7.83 3.07
CA PHE A 132 10.11 -8.11 2.20
C PHE A 132 9.70 -8.44 0.77
N VAL A 133 8.59 -9.15 0.57
CA VAL A 133 8.06 -9.40 -0.78
C VAL A 133 7.75 -8.08 -1.49
N GLY A 134 7.00 -7.17 -0.86
CA GLY A 134 6.68 -5.87 -1.48
C GLY A 134 7.92 -4.99 -1.69
N PHE A 135 8.83 -4.99 -0.72
CA PHE A 135 10.07 -4.22 -0.78
C PHE A 135 10.98 -4.70 -1.91
N LEU A 136 11.24 -6.00 -2.02
CA LEU A 136 12.11 -6.58 -3.05
C LEU A 136 11.54 -6.38 -4.46
N ILE A 137 10.22 -6.47 -4.64
CA ILE A 137 9.58 -6.15 -5.93
C ILE A 137 9.87 -4.70 -6.33
N THR A 138 9.69 -3.77 -5.39
CA THR A 138 9.91 -2.33 -5.65
C THR A 138 11.38 -2.04 -5.95
N VAL A 139 12.32 -2.66 -5.22
CA VAL A 139 13.76 -2.54 -5.46
C VAL A 139 14.14 -3.09 -6.83
N TYR A 140 13.64 -4.27 -7.19
CA TYR A 140 13.87 -4.87 -8.51
C TYR A 140 13.40 -3.95 -9.64
N GLN A 141 12.18 -3.43 -9.54
CA GLN A 141 11.63 -2.51 -10.54
C GLN A 141 12.47 -1.22 -10.63
N ALA A 142 12.85 -0.63 -9.50
CA ALA A 142 13.67 0.58 -9.48
C ALA A 142 15.05 0.38 -10.12
N ILE A 143 15.75 -0.70 -9.75
CA ILE A 143 17.08 -1.00 -10.32
C ILE A 143 16.98 -1.25 -11.82
N THR A 144 15.99 -2.04 -12.26
CA THR A 144 15.81 -2.33 -13.69
C THR A 144 15.43 -1.09 -14.50
N THR A 145 14.62 -0.18 -13.94
CA THR A 145 14.35 1.13 -14.55
C THR A 145 15.63 1.95 -14.69
N VAL A 146 16.45 2.04 -13.64
CA VAL A 146 17.73 2.77 -13.69
C VAL A 146 18.66 2.20 -14.77
N LEU A 147 18.81 0.87 -14.81
CA LEU A 147 19.67 0.19 -15.79
C LEU A 147 19.17 0.28 -17.24
N HIS A 148 17.88 0.55 -17.45
CA HIS A 148 17.32 0.70 -18.78
C HIS A 148 17.57 2.09 -19.37
N TYR A 149 17.58 3.13 -18.54
CA TYR A 149 17.70 4.53 -18.97
C TYR A 149 19.11 5.12 -18.83
N TYR A 150 20.03 4.42 -18.17
CA TYR A 150 21.45 4.76 -18.08
C TYR A 150 22.26 3.95 -19.09
#